data_AF-X1CMC6-F1
#
_entry.id   AF-X1CMC6-F1
#
_cell.length_a   1.000
_cell.length_b   1.000
_cell.length_c   1.000
_cell.angle_alpha   90.00
_cell.angle_beta   90.00
_cell.angle_gamma   90.00
#
_symmetry.space_group_name_H-M   'P 1'
#
loop_
_entity.id
_entity.type
_entity.pdbx_description
1 polymer ?
#
loop_
_entity_poly.entity_id
_entity_poly.type
_entity_poly.pdbx_seq_one_letter_code
_entity_poly.pdbx_strand_id
1 'polypeptide(L)' 'MPTINQLVRKGRKSKVRSTKALALKKWFNHNTGQYTTHSAPFRKGVCTI' A
#
# COMPACT_ATOMS: atom_id res chain seq x y z
N MET A 1 -6.53 -27.44 -13.98
CA MET A 1 -5.78 -27.71 -12.73
C MET A 1 -4.30 -27.72 -13.08
N PRO A 2 -3.46 -26.90 -12.44
CA PRO A 2 -2.05 -26.85 -12.81
C PRO A 2 -1.28 -28.06 -12.25
N THR A 3 -0.34 -28.60 -13.02
CA THR A 3 0.57 -29.65 -12.57
C THR A 3 1.70 -29.05 -11.71
N ILE A 4 2.38 -29.89 -10.92
CA ILE A 4 3.50 -29.46 -10.07
C ILE A 4 4.56 -28.75 -10.91
N ASN A 5 4.93 -29.29 -12.07
CA ASN A 5 5.91 -28.68 -12.98
C ASN A 5 5.45 -27.31 -13.52
N GLN A 6 4.15 -27.08 -13.68
CA GLN A 6 3.61 -25.78 -14.07
C GLN A 6 3.69 -24.76 -12.94
N LEU A 7 3.49 -25.18 -11.68
CA LEU A 7 3.63 -24.29 -10.51
C LEU A 7 5.10 -23.96 -10.21
N VAL A 8 6.01 -24.92 -10.43
CA VAL A 8 7.47 -24.71 -10.30
C VAL A 8 7.96 -23.67 -11.32
N ARG A 9 7.49 -23.76 -12.58
CA ARG A 9 7.84 -22.79 -13.63
C ARG A 9 7.09 -21.46 -13.52
N LYS A 10 5.84 -21.49 -13.04
CA LYS A 10 4.94 -20.34 -12.91
C LYS A 10 4.27 -20.37 -11.54
N GLY A 11 4.94 -19.78 -10.55
CA GLY A 11 4.40 -19.65 -9.20
C GLY A 11 3.07 -18.91 -9.17
N ARG A 12 2.22 -19.22 -8.18
CA ARG A 12 0.98 -18.49 -7.97
C ARG A 12 1.28 -17.08 -7.47
N LYS A 13 0.63 -16.07 -8.07
CA LYS A 13 0.70 -14.67 -7.62
C LYS A 13 -0.58 -14.31 -6.89
N SER A 14 -0.42 -13.68 -5.72
CA SER A 14 -1.54 -13.04 -5.05
C SER A 14 -1.96 -11.78 -5.81
N LYS A 15 -3.26 -11.47 -5.82
CA LYS A 15 -3.76 -10.23 -6.43
C LYS A 15 -3.42 -9.05 -5.52
N VAL A 16 -2.92 -7.97 -6.11
CA VAL A 16 -2.67 -6.72 -5.38
C VAL A 16 -4.01 -6.09 -5.02
N ARG A 17 -4.22 -5.79 -3.73
CA ARG A 17 -5.44 -5.14 -3.23
C ARG A 17 -5.16 -3.68 -2.91
N SER A 18 -5.93 -2.77 -3.49
CA SER A 18 -5.93 -1.36 -3.11
C SER A 18 -6.77 -1.13 -1.84
N THR A 19 -6.37 -0.16 -1.03
CA THR A 19 -7.14 0.26 0.14
C THR A 19 -7.75 1.63 -0.08
N LYS A 20 -9.05 1.78 0.24
CA LYS A 20 -9.80 3.04 0.07
C LYS A 20 -9.16 4.20 0.84
N ALA A 21 -8.63 3.94 2.04
CA ALA A 21 -8.00 4.95 2.90
C ALA A 21 -6.48 5.05 2.69
N LEU A 22 -6.03 5.45 1.49
CA LEU A 22 -4.59 5.61 1.21
C LEU A 22 -3.97 6.76 2.01
N ALA A 23 -4.72 7.85 2.18
CA ALA A 23 -4.29 9.04 2.91
C ALA A 23 -3.93 8.75 4.37
N LEU A 24 -4.52 7.74 5.00
CA LEU A 24 -4.22 7.35 6.39
C LEU A 24 -2.94 6.52 6.53
N LYS A 25 -2.44 5.95 5.43
CA LYS A 25 -1.26 5.07 5.39
C LYS A 25 0.04 5.73 4.95
N LYS A 26 -0.02 6.81 4.17
CA LYS A 26 1.18 7.47 3.59
C LYS A 26 1.52 8.76 4.32
N TRP A 27 2.58 8.82 5.11
CA TRP A 27 2.97 10.03 5.84
C TRP A 27 4.03 10.82 5.07
N PHE A 28 4.04 12.14 5.17
CA PHE A 28 5.07 12.96 4.52
C PHE A 28 6.11 13.38 5.56
N ASN A 29 7.38 13.06 5.30
CA ASN A 29 8.50 13.47 6.13
C ASN A 29 9.08 14.78 5.58
N HIS A 30 8.99 15.85 6.36
CA HIS A 30 9.46 17.18 5.96
C HIS A 30 10.99 17.28 5.90
N ASN A 31 11.72 16.49 6.70
CA ASN A 31 13.17 16.53 6.74
C ASN A 31 13.78 15.86 5.50
N THR A 32 13.15 14.81 5.00
CA THR A 32 13.63 14.07 3.82
C THR A 32 12.86 14.42 2.54
N GLY A 33 11.75 15.15 2.65
CA GLY A 33 10.87 15.46 1.51
C GLY A 33 10.17 14.24 0.90
N GLN A 34 10.12 13.12 1.62
CA GLN A 34 9.64 11.83 1.09
C GLN A 34 8.39 11.33 1.79
N TYR A 35 7.57 10.58 1.04
CA TYR A 35 6.45 9.82 1.61
C TYR A 35 6.94 8.51 2.24
N THR A 36 6.64 8.34 3.51
CA THR A 36 6.88 7.13 4.28
C THR A 36 5.58 6.37 4.51
N THR A 37 5.67 5.06 4.78
CA THR A 37 4.47 4.26 5.09
C THR A 37 4.31 4.17 6.60
N HIS A 38 3.27 4.82 7.10
CA HIS A 38 2.89 4.79 8.51
C HIS A 38 1.36 4.84 8.62
N SER A 39 0.78 3.75 9.12
CA SER A 39 -0.68 3.61 9.25
C SER A 39 -1.14 4.29 10.54
N ALA A 40 -2.00 5.30 10.40
CA ALA A 40 -2.64 5.97 11.53
C ALA A 40 -4.17 5.82 11.44
N PRO A 41 -4.90 5.71 12.56
CA PRO A 41 -6.36 5.64 12.56
C PRO A 41 -7.01 6.95 12.07
N PHE A 42 -6.39 8.10 12.38
CA PHE A 42 -6.86 9.43 11.98
C PHE A 42 -5.68 10.36 11.67
N ARG A 43 -5.93 11.43 10.91
CA ARG A 43 -4.95 12.47 10.59
C ARG A 43 -5.58 13.85 10.65
N LYS A 44 -4.83 14.81 11.19
CA LYS A 44 -5.25 16.22 11.25
C LYS A 44 -5.13 16.84 9.86
N GLY A 45 -6.12 17.65 9.49
CA GLY A 45 -6.14 18.47 8.28
C GLY A 45 -6.91 19.76 8.55
N VAL A 46 -6.67 20.77 7.73
CA VAL A 46 -7.37 22.06 7.79
C VAL A 46 -8.26 22.17 6.55
N CYS A 47 -9.48 22.67 6.72
CA CYS A 47 -10.38 22.95 5.61
C CYS A 47 -9.89 24.20 4.86
N THR A 48 -9.63 24.07 3.58
CA THR A 48 -9.33 25.20 2.69
C THR A 48 -10.58 25.51 1.89
N ILE A 49 -11.08 26.74 1.99
CA ILE A 49 -12.30 27.23 1.32
C ILE A 49 -12.15 27.32 -0.19
#